data_AF-A0A946Q961-F1
#
_entry.id   AF-A0A946Q961-F1
#
_cell.length_a   1.000
_cell.length_b   1.000
_cell.length_c   1.000
_cell.angle_alpha   90.00
_cell.angle_beta   90.00
_cell.angle_gamma   90.00
#
_symmetry.space_group_name_H-M   'P 1'
#
loop_
_entity.id
_entity.type
_entity.pdbx_description
1 polymer ?
#
loop_
_entity_poly.entity_id
_entity_poly.type
_entity_poly.pdbx_seq_one_letter_code
_entity_poly.pdbx_strand_id
1 'polypeptide(L)'
;MKSIKTTLLTALLTLTLLQGCGFHLRGAVLLPEEMASTWVAGHGVSNELLQATGDAIRNTNGGTAGSESTSTATLELSNENFSRRVATVGTDGKVSEYLLNYSVDWKLRGKDGAILREGSVKQRENYQYSA
;
A
#
# COMPACT_ATOMS: atom_id res chain seq x y z
N MET A 1 23.62 42.75 -28.77
CA MET A 1 24.34 41.80 -27.89
C MET A 1 23.96 41.86 -26.41
N LYS A 2 23.59 43.04 -25.83
CA LYS A 2 23.20 43.18 -24.41
C LYS A 2 21.87 42.48 -24.06
N SER A 3 20.86 42.57 -24.93
CA SER A 3 19.53 41.95 -24.72
C SER A 3 19.56 40.41 -24.68
N ILE A 4 20.40 39.78 -25.52
CA ILE A 4 20.55 38.30 -25.57
C ILE A 4 21.11 37.75 -24.26
N LYS A 5 22.07 38.44 -23.63
CA LYS A 5 22.66 38.02 -22.35
C LYS A 5 21.64 38.06 -21.22
N THR A 6 20.76 39.06 -21.20
CA THR A 6 19.69 39.18 -20.19
C THR A 6 18.64 38.08 -20.37
N THR A 7 18.21 37.78 -21.59
CA THR A 7 17.25 36.69 -21.86
C THR A 7 17.79 35.33 -21.45
N LEU A 8 19.08 35.05 -21.71
CA LEU A 8 19.74 33.81 -21.30
C LEU A 8 19.81 33.68 -19.77
N LEU A 9 20.06 34.78 -19.05
CA LEU A 9 20.13 34.77 -17.59
C LEU A 9 18.76 34.46 -16.95
N THR A 10 17.70 35.05 -17.49
CA THR A 10 16.33 34.80 -17.02
C THR A 10 15.88 33.36 -17.31
N ALA A 11 16.22 32.82 -18.48
CA ALA A 11 15.90 31.44 -18.84
C ALA A 11 16.65 30.40 -17.98
N LEU A 12 17.90 30.69 -17.61
CA LEU A 12 18.66 29.82 -16.72
C LEU A 12 18.09 29.83 -15.30
N LEU A 13 17.69 31.02 -14.82
CA LEU A 13 17.08 31.18 -13.50
C LEU A 13 15.74 30.44 -13.41
N THR A 14 14.88 30.54 -14.43
CA THR A 14 13.61 29.80 -14.46
C THR A 14 13.82 28.29 -14.49
N LEU A 15 14.80 27.77 -15.25
CA LEU A 15 15.09 26.33 -15.29
C LEU A 15 15.55 25.78 -13.94
N THR A 16 16.32 26.56 -13.17
CA THR A 16 16.74 26.16 -11.80
C THR A 16 15.59 26.19 -10.79
N LEU A 17 14.64 27.11 -10.94
CA LEU A 17 13.45 27.21 -10.09
C LEU A 17 12.48 26.02 -10.30
N LEU A 18 12.45 25.44 -11.50
CA LEU A 18 11.62 24.25 -11.80
C LEU A 18 12.14 22.95 -11.15
N GLN A 19 13.42 22.88 -10.76
CA GLN A 19 14.00 21.70 -10.09
C GLN A 19 13.79 21.71 -8.56
N GLY A 20 13.12 22.74 -8.01
CA GLY A 20 13.01 22.97 -6.56
C GLY A 20 12.06 22.05 -5.79
N CYS A 21 11.24 21.24 -6.47
CA CYS A 21 10.28 20.38 -5.78
C CYS A 21 10.84 19.03 -5.33
N GLY A 22 12.10 18.69 -5.66
CA GLY A 22 12.79 17.49 -5.17
C GLY A 22 12.17 16.16 -5.62
N PHE A 23 11.19 16.18 -6.53
CA PHE A 23 10.59 14.97 -7.07
C PHE A 23 11.61 14.20 -7.90
N HIS A 24 11.98 13.01 -7.43
CA HIS A 24 12.70 12.02 -8.20
C HIS A 24 11.82 10.79 -8.37
N LEU A 25 12.13 9.98 -9.38
CA LEU A 25 11.49 8.67 -9.53
C LEU A 25 11.71 7.86 -8.24
N ARG A 26 10.64 7.27 -7.70
CA ARG A 26 10.68 6.46 -6.47
C ARG A 26 11.67 5.29 -6.55
N GLY A 27 12.08 4.90 -7.76
CA GLY A 27 12.84 3.68 -8.01
C GLY A 27 11.95 2.45 -7.90
N ALA A 28 12.52 1.27 -8.14
CA ALA A 28 11.84 0.02 -7.88
C ALA A 28 11.78 -0.21 -6.37
N VAL A 29 10.60 -0.59 -5.85
CA VAL A 29 10.50 -1.11 -4.49
C VAL A 29 11.05 -2.53 -4.53
N LEU A 30 12.25 -2.69 -3.97
CA LEU A 30 12.90 -4.00 -3.87
C LEU A 30 12.57 -4.61 -2.51
N LEU A 31 11.87 -5.75 -2.53
CA LEU A 31 11.76 -6.62 -1.38
C LEU A 31 13.15 -7.17 -1.02
N PRO A 32 13.43 -7.32 0.28
CA PRO A 32 14.72 -7.80 0.75
C PRO A 32 14.88 -9.30 0.43
N GLU A 33 16.12 -9.81 0.44
CA GLU A 33 16.44 -11.16 -0.04
C GLU A 33 15.68 -12.27 0.72
N GLU A 34 15.41 -12.04 2.00
CA GLU A 34 14.63 -12.94 2.84
C GLU A 34 13.22 -13.16 2.27
N MET A 35 12.67 -12.17 1.55
CA MET A 35 11.35 -12.21 0.93
C MET A 35 11.36 -12.54 -0.57
N ALA A 36 12.51 -12.96 -1.13
CA ALA A 36 12.66 -13.22 -2.56
C ALA A 36 11.64 -14.24 -3.12
N SER A 37 11.24 -15.23 -2.31
CA SER A 37 10.18 -16.19 -2.61
C SER A 37 9.20 -16.26 -1.43
N THR A 38 8.13 -15.48 -1.48
CA THR A 38 7.19 -15.35 -0.35
C THR A 38 5.95 -16.23 -0.56
N TRP A 39 5.63 -17.07 0.42
CA TRP A 39 4.33 -17.74 0.50
C TRP A 39 3.32 -16.83 1.21
N VAL A 40 2.12 -16.67 0.66
CA VAL A 40 1.06 -15.88 1.28
C VAL A 40 0.02 -16.83 1.85
N ALA A 41 -0.12 -16.84 3.16
CA ALA A 41 -1.06 -17.68 3.90
C ALA A 41 -2.16 -16.81 4.53
N GLY A 42 -3.37 -17.35 4.63
CA GLY A 42 -4.50 -16.66 5.23
C GLY A 42 -5.27 -17.57 6.18
N HIS A 43 -5.58 -17.07 7.37
CA HIS A 43 -6.46 -17.75 8.32
C HIS A 43 -7.65 -16.86 8.67
N GLY A 44 -8.85 -17.27 8.25
CA GLY A 44 -10.07 -16.49 8.48
C GLY A 44 -10.10 -15.15 7.73
N VAL A 45 -9.37 -15.05 6.61
CA VAL A 45 -9.33 -13.88 5.73
C VAL A 45 -9.96 -14.20 4.38
N SER A 46 -10.38 -13.18 3.67
CA SER A 46 -11.00 -13.18 2.36
C SER A 46 -10.02 -13.64 1.29
N ASN A 47 -10.55 -14.33 0.26
CA ASN A 47 -9.75 -14.76 -0.87
C ASN A 47 -9.32 -13.55 -1.72
N GLU A 48 -10.14 -12.51 -1.76
CA GLU A 48 -9.85 -11.23 -2.43
C GLU A 48 -8.59 -10.59 -1.86
N LEU A 49 -8.46 -10.53 -0.52
CA LEU A 49 -7.26 -10.01 0.12
C LEU A 49 -6.03 -10.88 -0.17
N LEU A 50 -6.16 -12.20 -0.12
CA LEU A 50 -5.07 -13.12 -0.41
C LEU A 50 -4.55 -12.98 -1.84
N GLN A 51 -5.45 -12.91 -2.82
CA GLN A 51 -5.09 -12.72 -4.22
C GLN A 51 -4.46 -11.35 -4.45
N ALA A 52 -5.06 -10.29 -3.93
CA ALA A 52 -4.53 -8.93 -4.06
C ALA A 52 -3.13 -8.81 -3.44
N THR A 53 -2.90 -9.45 -2.30
CA THR A 53 -1.58 -9.49 -1.65
C THR A 53 -0.57 -10.27 -2.50
N GLY A 54 -0.95 -11.44 -3.02
CA GLY A 54 -0.09 -12.22 -3.91
C GLY A 54 0.27 -11.46 -5.20
N ASP A 55 -0.70 -10.78 -5.81
CA ASP A 55 -0.48 -9.91 -6.99
C ASP A 55 0.45 -8.74 -6.66
N ALA A 56 0.24 -8.09 -5.52
CA ALA A 56 1.11 -7.01 -5.07
C ALA A 56 2.56 -7.46 -4.93
N ILE A 57 2.80 -8.66 -4.37
CA ILE A 57 4.16 -9.23 -4.27
C ILE A 57 4.72 -9.54 -5.66
N ARG A 58 3.95 -10.21 -6.53
CA ARG A 58 4.38 -10.53 -7.92
C ARG A 58 4.73 -9.30 -8.76
N ASN A 59 4.08 -8.17 -8.49
CA ASN A 59 4.32 -6.90 -9.18
C ASN A 59 5.58 -6.17 -8.68
N THR A 60 6.26 -6.69 -7.64
CA THR A 60 7.59 -6.24 -7.21
C THR A 60 8.68 -7.15 -7.80
N ASN A 61 9.92 -7.03 -7.31
CA ASN A 61 10.98 -8.01 -7.59
C ASN A 61 10.79 -9.34 -6.83
N GLY A 62 9.80 -9.45 -5.95
CA GLY A 62 9.52 -10.68 -5.20
C GLY A 62 8.75 -11.71 -6.02
N GLY A 63 9.13 -12.98 -5.87
CA GLY A 63 8.36 -14.12 -6.35
C GLY A 63 7.33 -14.55 -5.31
N THR A 64 6.19 -15.07 -5.78
CA THR A 64 5.27 -15.84 -4.94
C THR A 64 5.63 -17.32 -5.01
N ALA A 65 5.82 -17.96 -3.85
CA ALA A 65 6.08 -19.39 -3.77
C ALA A 65 4.81 -20.21 -4.08
N GLY A 66 4.97 -21.43 -4.61
CA GLY A 66 3.84 -22.36 -4.82
C GLY A 66 3.44 -23.14 -3.57
N SER A 67 4.29 -23.15 -2.54
CA SER A 67 4.02 -23.75 -1.24
C SER A 67 4.88 -23.10 -0.16
N GLU A 68 4.45 -23.22 1.10
CA GLU A 68 5.20 -22.78 2.28
C GLU A 68 6.60 -23.42 2.34
N SER A 69 6.71 -24.72 2.08
CA SER A 69 7.98 -25.48 2.17
C SER A 69 9.06 -25.00 1.20
N THR A 70 8.65 -24.41 0.08
CA THR A 70 9.53 -23.89 -0.97
C THR A 70 9.82 -22.40 -0.84
N SER A 71 9.23 -21.73 0.15
CA SER A 71 9.36 -20.28 0.36
C SER A 71 10.60 -19.92 1.19
N THR A 72 11.10 -18.70 1.00
CA THR A 72 12.13 -18.09 1.85
C THR A 72 11.50 -17.29 3.00
N ALA A 73 10.26 -16.84 2.81
CA ALA A 73 9.46 -16.21 3.84
C ALA A 73 7.98 -16.58 3.70
N THR A 74 7.26 -16.55 4.82
CA THR A 74 5.81 -16.73 4.86
C THR A 74 5.16 -15.48 5.40
N LEU A 75 4.26 -14.88 4.62
CA LEU A 75 3.40 -13.79 5.04
C LEU A 75 2.03 -14.36 5.43
N GLU A 76 1.76 -14.39 6.73
CA GLU A 76 0.49 -14.83 7.30
C GLU A 76 -0.44 -13.63 7.49
N LEU A 77 -1.65 -13.72 6.94
CA LEU A 77 -2.74 -12.77 7.15
C LEU A 77 -3.79 -13.39 8.07
N SER A 78 -4.27 -12.61 9.02
CA SER A 78 -5.23 -13.06 10.02
C SER A 78 -6.09 -11.91 10.54
N ASN A 79 -7.16 -12.23 11.26
CA ASN A 79 -8.01 -11.24 11.94
C ASN A 79 -8.48 -10.11 11.00
N GLU A 80 -8.87 -10.47 9.77
CA GLU A 80 -9.50 -9.52 8.88
C GLU A 80 -10.87 -9.13 9.44
N ASN A 81 -11.09 -7.82 9.57
CA ASN A 81 -12.31 -7.28 10.14
C ASN A 81 -12.79 -6.09 9.30
N PHE A 82 -14.07 -6.14 8.94
CA PHE A 82 -14.76 -5.06 8.26
C PHE A 82 -15.97 -4.64 9.09
N SER A 83 -16.09 -3.34 9.33
CA SER A 83 -17.25 -2.77 10.03
C SER A 83 -17.76 -1.53 9.32
N ARG A 84 -19.09 -1.38 9.35
CA ARG A 84 -19.79 -0.21 8.83
C ARG A 84 -20.69 0.36 9.92
N ARG A 85 -20.63 1.67 10.14
CA ARG A 85 -21.56 2.36 11.03
C ARG A 85 -22.06 3.66 10.42
N VAL A 86 -23.25 4.11 10.83
CA VAL A 86 -23.77 5.44 10.45
C VAL A 86 -22.82 6.51 11.00
N ALA A 87 -22.34 7.38 10.12
CA ALA A 87 -21.51 8.52 10.48
C ALA A 87 -22.38 9.78 10.65
N THR A 88 -23.30 10.02 9.72
CA THR A 88 -24.20 11.17 9.72
C THR A 88 -25.59 10.79 9.21
N VAL A 89 -26.57 11.61 9.59
CA VAL A 89 -27.96 11.53 9.12
C VAL A 89 -28.37 12.87 8.51
N GLY A 90 -29.17 12.82 7.44
CA GLY A 90 -29.72 13.97 6.76
C GLY A 90 -30.90 14.61 7.50
N THR A 91 -31.37 15.75 6.99
CA THR A 91 -32.51 16.49 7.55
C THR A 91 -33.83 15.74 7.46
N ASP A 92 -33.94 14.77 6.56
CA ASP A 92 -35.08 13.87 6.42
C ASP A 92 -35.00 12.63 7.33
N GLY A 93 -33.98 12.56 8.20
CA GLY A 93 -33.76 11.45 9.13
C GLY A 93 -33.14 10.21 8.50
N LYS A 94 -32.79 10.23 7.20
CA LYS A 94 -32.13 9.12 6.52
C LYS A 94 -30.62 9.17 6.70
N VAL A 95 -29.96 8.03 6.50
CA VAL A 95 -28.48 7.98 6.53
C VAL A 95 -27.94 8.79 5.36
N SER A 96 -27.00 9.71 5.64
CA SER A 96 -26.28 10.47 4.62
C SER A 96 -24.86 9.95 4.41
N GLU A 97 -24.23 9.42 5.45
CA GLU A 97 -22.87 8.86 5.35
C GLU A 97 -22.68 7.63 6.23
N TYR A 98 -21.85 6.71 5.75
CA TYR A 98 -21.30 5.61 6.52
C TYR A 98 -19.81 5.81 6.78
N LEU A 99 -19.37 5.42 7.98
CA LEU A 99 -17.96 5.19 8.28
C LEU A 99 -17.64 3.71 8.07
N LEU A 100 -16.73 3.43 7.13
CA LEU A 100 -16.17 2.12 6.88
C LEU A 100 -14.85 2.01 7.65
N ASN A 101 -14.67 0.94 8.43
CA ASN A 101 -13.37 0.59 9.00
C ASN A 101 -13.00 -0.82 8.55
N TYR A 102 -11.79 -0.95 8.02
CA TYR A 102 -11.19 -2.21 7.64
C TYR A 102 -9.88 -2.39 8.39
N SER A 103 -9.62 -3.60 8.87
CA SER A 103 -8.34 -3.94 9.49
C SER A 103 -7.95 -5.38 9.20
N VAL A 104 -6.64 -5.62 9.11
CA VAL A 104 -6.07 -6.97 9.02
C VAL A 104 -4.76 -7.02 9.80
N ASP A 105 -4.55 -8.11 10.52
CA ASP A 105 -3.29 -8.40 11.19
C ASP A 105 -2.42 -9.29 10.31
N TRP A 106 -1.11 -9.09 10.37
CA TRP A 106 -0.16 -9.85 9.56
C TRP A 106 1.10 -10.20 10.33
N LYS A 107 1.73 -11.32 9.95
CA LYS A 107 3.02 -11.77 10.45
C LYS A 107 3.90 -12.22 9.30
N LEU A 108 5.14 -11.77 9.28
CA LEU A 108 6.17 -12.22 8.37
C LEU A 108 7.11 -13.17 9.12
N ARG A 109 7.20 -14.40 8.65
CA ARG A 109 8.13 -15.41 9.16
C ARG A 109 9.24 -15.66 8.15
N GLY A 110 10.45 -15.87 8.66
CA GLY A 110 11.56 -16.38 7.88
C GLY A 110 11.42 -17.88 7.64
N LYS A 111 12.30 -18.43 6.81
CA LYS A 111 12.37 -19.87 6.50
C LYS A 111 12.59 -20.75 7.75
N ASP A 112 13.24 -20.21 8.77
CA ASP A 112 13.47 -20.87 10.06
C ASP A 112 12.23 -20.85 10.98
N GLY A 113 11.14 -20.22 10.55
CA GLY A 113 9.92 -20.03 11.33
C GLY A 113 9.97 -18.86 12.31
N ALA A 114 11.10 -18.15 12.40
CA ALA A 114 11.22 -16.99 13.28
C ALA A 114 10.34 -15.85 12.75
N ILE A 115 9.65 -15.16 13.67
CA ILE A 115 8.87 -13.96 13.33
C ILE A 115 9.86 -12.83 13.07
N LEU A 116 9.98 -12.42 11.81
CA LEU A 116 10.82 -11.30 11.39
C LEU A 116 10.13 -9.96 11.70
N ARG A 117 8.81 -9.92 11.48
CA ARG A 117 7.98 -8.75 11.76
C ARG A 117 6.51 -9.14 11.87
N GLU A 118 5.75 -8.35 12.61
CA GLU A 118 4.30 -8.44 12.65
C GLU A 118 3.69 -7.05 12.80
N GLY A 119 2.39 -6.93 12.51
CA GLY A 119 1.68 -5.67 12.66
C GLY A 119 0.23 -5.76 12.23
N SER A 120 -0.43 -4.60 12.20
CA SER A 120 -1.81 -4.46 11.75
C SER A 120 -1.90 -3.34 10.73
N VAL A 121 -2.63 -3.56 9.64
CA VAL A 121 -3.03 -2.51 8.69
C VAL A 121 -4.47 -2.11 9.00
N LYS A 122 -4.74 -0.80 9.02
CA LYS A 122 -6.08 -0.25 9.26
C LYS A 122 -6.40 0.82 8.23
N GLN A 123 -7.60 0.75 7.68
CA GLN A 123 -8.13 1.73 6.73
C GLN A 123 -9.47 2.22 7.24
N ARG A 124 -9.72 3.52 7.06
CA ARG A 124 -10.96 4.17 7.45
C ARG A 124 -11.41 5.09 6.32
N GLU A 125 -12.65 4.93 5.89
CA GLU A 125 -13.23 5.70 4.80
C GLU A 125 -14.61 6.24 5.17
N ASN A 126 -14.89 7.47 4.75
CA ASN A 126 -16.24 8.04 4.78
C ASN A 126 -16.89 7.79 3.42
N TYR A 127 -18.03 7.09 3.42
CA TYR A 127 -18.80 6.79 2.23
C TYR A 127 -20.10 7.61 2.22
N GLN A 128 -20.22 8.52 1.25
CA GLN A 128 -21.45 9.27 1.00
C GLN A 128 -22.53 8.30 0.50
N TYR A 129 -23.66 8.24 1.21
CA TYR A 129 -24.80 7.43 0.83
C TYR A 129 -25.92 8.34 0.33
N SER A 130 -26.25 8.19 -0.95
CA SER A 130 -27.45 8.78 -1.53
C SER A 130 -28.48 7.67 -1.67
N ALA A 131 -29.53 7.72 -0.85
CA ALA A 131 -30.65 6.80 -0.89
C ALA A 131 -31.58 7.06 -2.07
#